data_AF-A0A7X6YCG0-F1
#
_entry.id   AF-A0A7X6YCG0-F1
#
_cell.length_a   1.000
_cell.length_b   1.000
_cell.length_c   1.000
_cell.angle_alpha   90.00
_cell.angle_beta   90.00
_cell.angle_gamma   90.00
#
_symmetry.space_group_name_H-M   'P 1'
#
loop_
_entity.id
_entity.type
_entity.pdbx_description
1 polymer ?
#
loop_
_entity_poly.entity_id
_entity_poly.type
_entity_poly.pdbx_seq_one_letter_code
_entity_poly.pdbx_strand_id
1 'polypeptide(L)'
;IIIAVAALFYLFAKREKVRYTALASLGIGLVFFGLELMSKGLSPLRSDPGFIEWFHMFDASTLWGVLKCVLMGSLVTAVIQSSAASAAISISLAYNGVISFETAVALVFGMNIGTTITAWLAALTASTEARRAALAHTLFNCIGVVVLAPLFMIVIVPWLHHAFPAMMEGQSTASGMVYPKITAPIALVHTGFNVVNTFLFLPYLGLFTLLVRHLIPDSVIVEQPHLAKLDPVKLSPVIAVEQARQEVHRMASCALKSLNDFREILAGTRKEELERSIFEAEDMLDTVQHEVSDFLGKVMSAHLPLDVAYRARMLLRVADEYESVSDEVQALLKMIMRMRSNGMTLSDEGRDEMLALHDMCSNFADKVTEAFRLGKSLAPEVLANMHTQSHAISQRIKEVRAAQLQRLTDHDPNADPIKVVLLMDLLNVYRRLKEDCLNIGEAIIDERGDEAA
;
A
#
# COMPACT_ATOMS: atom_id res chain seq x y z
N ILE A 1 34.81 -28.72 1.46
CA ILE A 1 35.96 -28.02 2.12
C ILE A 1 35.55 -26.65 2.63
N ILE A 2 35.04 -25.74 1.78
CA ILE A 2 34.60 -24.39 2.17
C ILE A 2 33.61 -24.41 3.35
N ILE A 3 32.57 -25.26 3.28
CA ILE A 3 31.56 -25.42 4.35
C ILE A 3 32.22 -25.80 5.68
N ALA A 4 33.11 -26.81 5.68
CA ALA A 4 33.73 -27.31 6.89
C ALA A 4 34.64 -26.27 7.55
N VAL A 5 35.44 -25.54 6.76
CA VAL A 5 36.31 -24.46 7.25
C VAL A 5 35.45 -23.31 7.79
N ALA A 6 34.43 -22.88 7.05
CA ALA A 6 33.54 -21.79 7.47
C ALA A 6 32.74 -22.12 8.74
N ALA A 7 32.24 -23.36 8.87
CA ALA A 7 31.55 -23.83 10.08
C ALA A 7 32.49 -23.81 11.31
N LEU A 8 33.75 -24.21 11.13
CA LEU A 8 34.75 -24.20 12.19
C LEU A 8 35.03 -22.76 12.67
N PHE A 9 35.21 -21.81 11.74
CA PHE A 9 35.35 -20.40 12.12
C PHE A 9 34.08 -19.82 12.77
N TYR A 10 32.88 -20.20 12.31
CA TYR A 10 31.63 -19.72 12.92
C TYR A 10 31.44 -20.23 14.36
N LEU A 11 31.77 -21.49 14.62
CA LEU A 11 31.59 -22.14 15.93
C LEU A 11 32.62 -21.69 16.97
N PHE A 12 33.87 -21.41 16.56
CA PHE A 12 34.97 -21.16 17.49
C PHE A 12 35.45 -19.70 17.53
N ALA A 13 35.06 -18.83 16.58
CA ALA A 13 35.46 -17.43 16.63
C ALA A 13 34.69 -16.64 17.69
N LYS A 14 35.42 -15.90 18.54
CA LYS A 14 34.83 -15.02 19.57
C LYS A 14 34.41 -13.65 19.05
N ARG A 15 34.97 -13.22 17.91
CA ARG A 15 34.68 -11.90 17.31
C ARG A 15 33.47 -11.99 16.38
N GLU A 16 32.47 -11.13 16.60
CA GLU A 16 31.24 -11.09 15.78
C GLU A 16 31.51 -10.91 14.29
N LYS A 17 32.40 -9.98 13.92
CA LYS A 17 32.77 -9.79 12.51
C LYS A 17 33.26 -11.08 11.85
N VAL A 18 34.07 -11.87 12.55
CA VAL A 18 34.60 -13.14 12.03
C VAL A 18 33.49 -14.18 11.92
N ARG A 19 32.59 -14.26 12.92
CA ARG A 19 31.42 -15.14 12.88
C ARG A 19 30.50 -14.78 11.70
N TYR A 20 30.21 -13.51 11.46
CA TYR A 20 29.37 -13.08 10.35
C TYR A 20 30.01 -13.34 8.99
N THR A 21 31.33 -13.11 8.83
CA THR A 21 32.03 -13.47 7.58
C THR A 21 32.07 -14.98 7.36
N ALA A 22 32.23 -15.76 8.43
CA ALA A 22 32.19 -17.22 8.37
C ALA A 22 30.79 -17.74 8.03
N LEU A 23 29.75 -17.14 8.59
CA LEU A 23 28.35 -17.45 8.28
C LEU A 23 28.02 -17.15 6.80
N ALA A 24 28.48 -16.02 6.27
CA ALA A 24 28.36 -15.71 4.85
C ALA A 24 29.09 -16.74 3.96
N SER A 25 30.31 -17.11 4.33
CA SER A 25 31.12 -18.11 3.62
C SER A 25 30.49 -19.51 3.68
N LEU A 26 29.85 -19.84 4.81
CA LEU A 26 29.11 -21.08 5.01
C LEU A 26 27.89 -21.14 4.09
N GLY A 27 27.12 -20.04 4.01
CA GLY A 27 25.99 -19.91 3.09
C GLY A 27 26.41 -20.09 1.63
N ILE A 28 27.49 -19.43 1.20
CA ILE A 28 28.07 -19.60 -0.14
C ILE A 28 28.46 -21.07 -0.39
N GLY A 29 29.15 -21.69 0.56
CA GLY A 29 29.54 -23.09 0.46
C GLY A 29 28.33 -24.04 0.34
N LEU A 30 27.28 -23.82 1.11
CA LEU A 30 26.03 -24.59 1.07
C LEU A 30 25.30 -24.43 -0.26
N VAL A 31 25.30 -23.23 -0.86
CA VAL A 31 24.74 -23.00 -2.20
C VAL A 31 25.50 -23.85 -3.23
N PHE A 32 26.83 -23.80 -3.27
CA PHE A 32 27.61 -24.62 -4.20
C PHE A 32 27.44 -26.12 -3.97
N PHE A 33 27.34 -26.57 -2.71
CA PHE A 33 27.03 -27.96 -2.39
C PHE A 33 25.64 -28.38 -2.87
N GLY A 34 24.63 -27.52 -2.70
CA GLY A 34 23.29 -27.73 -3.25
C GLY A 34 23.31 -27.86 -4.78
N LEU A 35 24.11 -27.04 -5.47
CA LEU A 35 24.30 -27.14 -6.92
C LEU A 35 24.99 -28.45 -7.33
N GLU A 36 26.00 -28.90 -6.58
CA GLU A 36 26.64 -30.19 -6.83
C GLU A 36 25.66 -31.36 -6.63
N LEU A 37 24.86 -31.32 -5.56
CA LEU A 37 23.85 -32.33 -5.27
C LEU A 37 22.78 -32.39 -6.36
N MET A 38 22.31 -31.23 -6.83
CA MET A 38 21.36 -31.13 -7.94
C MET A 38 21.96 -31.66 -9.25
N SER A 39 23.22 -31.34 -9.54
CA SER A 39 23.95 -31.85 -10.72
C SER A 39 24.02 -33.38 -10.71
N LYS A 40 24.28 -33.99 -9.55
CA LYS A 40 24.29 -35.46 -9.39
C LYS A 40 22.90 -36.06 -9.53
N GLY A 41 21.88 -35.43 -8.93
CA GLY A 41 20.48 -35.89 -9.01
C GLY A 41 19.87 -35.81 -10.41
N LEU A 42 20.30 -34.84 -11.22
CA LEU A 42 19.84 -34.67 -12.61
C LEU A 42 20.62 -35.51 -13.64
N SER A 43 21.77 -36.08 -13.25
CA SER A 43 22.58 -36.90 -14.15
C SER A 43 21.83 -38.11 -14.76
N PRO A 44 21.00 -38.87 -14.02
CA PRO A 44 20.28 -40.03 -14.56
C PRO A 44 19.10 -39.65 -15.47
N LEU A 45 18.50 -38.48 -15.24
CA LEU A 45 17.34 -37.99 -15.99
C LEU A 45 17.72 -37.57 -17.43
N ARG A 46 18.98 -37.29 -17.71
CA ARG A 46 19.44 -36.88 -19.06
C ARG A 46 19.24 -37.95 -20.13
N SER A 47 19.18 -39.21 -19.73
CA SER A 47 18.97 -40.36 -20.62
C SER A 47 17.52 -40.82 -20.66
N ASP A 48 16.61 -40.19 -19.90
CA ASP A 48 15.20 -40.52 -19.89
C ASP A 48 14.50 -39.90 -21.11
N PRO A 49 13.89 -40.70 -22.01
CA PRO A 49 13.16 -40.20 -23.17
C PRO A 49 12.07 -39.18 -22.83
N GLY A 50 11.33 -39.38 -21.72
CA GLY A 50 10.26 -38.47 -21.32
C GLY A 50 10.79 -37.13 -20.80
N PHE A 51 11.95 -37.16 -20.15
CA PHE A 51 12.66 -35.96 -19.70
C PHE A 51 13.23 -35.18 -20.89
N ILE A 52 13.81 -35.87 -21.87
CA ILE A 52 14.32 -35.28 -23.12
C ILE A 52 13.18 -34.64 -23.93
N GLU A 53 12.05 -35.33 -24.10
CA GLU A 53 10.88 -34.83 -24.83
C GLU A 53 10.27 -33.60 -24.15
N TRP A 54 10.22 -33.58 -22.82
CA TRP A 54 9.80 -32.42 -22.04
C TRP A 54 10.72 -31.20 -22.28
N PHE A 55 12.04 -31.40 -22.39
CA PHE A 55 12.99 -30.34 -22.72
C PHE A 55 12.91 -29.86 -24.17
N HIS A 56 12.57 -30.72 -25.13
CA HIS A 56 12.33 -30.30 -26.52
C HIS A 56 11.15 -29.32 -26.66
N MET A 57 10.21 -29.29 -25.71
CA MET A 57 9.16 -28.26 -25.66
C MET A 57 9.70 -26.85 -25.32
N PHE A 58 10.91 -26.76 -24.76
CA PHE A 58 11.58 -25.54 -24.29
C PHE A 58 12.91 -25.28 -25.03
N ASP A 59 12.91 -25.53 -26.34
CA ASP A 59 14.01 -25.15 -27.22
C ASP A 59 13.88 -23.66 -27.62
N ALA A 60 14.88 -22.85 -27.26
CA ALA A 60 14.93 -21.43 -27.57
C ALA A 60 15.42 -21.11 -28.99
N SER A 61 15.45 -22.09 -29.90
CA SER A 61 15.82 -21.91 -31.32
C SER A 61 14.88 -21.00 -32.11
N THR A 62 13.64 -20.82 -31.66
CA THR A 62 12.63 -19.95 -32.28
C THR A 62 12.16 -18.87 -31.31
N LEU A 63 11.66 -17.74 -31.83
CA LEU A 63 11.04 -16.69 -31.00
C LEU A 63 9.91 -17.23 -30.11
N TRP A 64 9.12 -18.17 -30.62
CA TRP A 64 8.06 -18.83 -29.84
C TRP A 64 8.62 -19.71 -28.72
N GLY A 65 9.72 -20.43 -29.01
CA GLY A 65 10.48 -21.18 -28.01
C GLY A 65 11.05 -20.30 -26.90
N VAL A 66 11.65 -19.16 -27.28
CA VAL A 66 12.13 -18.14 -26.32
C VAL A 66 11.00 -17.69 -25.39
N LEU A 67 9.81 -17.39 -25.93
CA LEU A 67 8.67 -16.97 -25.11
C LEU A 67 8.25 -18.06 -24.11
N LYS A 68 8.20 -19.33 -24.52
CA LYS A 68 7.91 -20.45 -23.60
C LYS A 68 8.94 -20.55 -22.48
N CYS A 69 10.22 -20.41 -22.80
CA CYS A 69 11.30 -20.39 -21.82
C CYS A 69 11.16 -19.20 -20.86
N VAL A 70 10.84 -18.00 -21.37
CA VAL A 70 10.57 -16.81 -20.54
C VAL A 70 9.42 -17.06 -19.57
N LEU A 71 8.31 -17.63 -20.03
CA LEU A 71 7.17 -17.95 -19.17
C LEU A 71 7.56 -18.98 -18.09
N MET A 72 8.30 -20.00 -18.47
CA MET A 72 8.77 -21.02 -17.52
C MET A 72 9.73 -20.45 -16.48
N GLY A 73 10.71 -19.63 -16.90
CA GLY A 73 11.63 -18.94 -16.00
C GLY A 73 10.91 -17.99 -15.04
N SER A 74 9.87 -17.31 -15.52
CA SER A 74 9.00 -16.45 -14.71
C SER A 74 8.27 -17.26 -13.63
N LEU A 75 7.65 -18.37 -14.03
CA LEU A 75 6.89 -19.24 -13.12
C LEU A 75 7.79 -19.86 -12.05
N VAL A 76 8.91 -20.46 -12.47
CA VAL A 76 9.88 -21.09 -11.55
C VAL A 76 10.37 -20.06 -10.53
N THR A 77 10.74 -18.87 -10.97
CA THR A 77 11.23 -17.82 -10.07
C THR A 77 10.14 -17.27 -9.18
N ALA A 78 8.90 -17.14 -9.68
CA ALA A 78 7.79 -16.66 -8.87
C ALA A 78 7.45 -17.64 -7.73
N VAL A 79 7.56 -18.95 -7.97
CA VAL A 79 7.34 -20.00 -6.96
C VAL A 79 8.50 -20.07 -5.98
N ILE A 80 9.74 -20.07 -6.48
CA ILE A 80 10.95 -20.17 -5.63
C ILE A 80 11.21 -18.86 -4.88
N GLN A 81 10.73 -17.73 -5.39
CA GLN A 81 10.93 -16.36 -4.87
C GLN A 81 12.41 -15.96 -4.74
N SER A 82 13.31 -16.65 -5.46
CA SER A 82 14.75 -16.35 -5.47
C SER A 82 15.29 -16.46 -6.90
N SER A 83 15.62 -15.30 -7.48
CA SER A 83 16.24 -15.21 -8.80
C SER A 83 17.66 -15.80 -8.82
N ALA A 84 18.40 -15.66 -7.72
CA ALA A 84 19.73 -16.24 -7.58
C ALA A 84 19.68 -17.77 -7.58
N ALA A 85 18.74 -18.36 -6.85
CA ALA A 85 18.54 -19.81 -6.85
C ALA A 85 18.09 -20.32 -8.24
N SER A 86 17.13 -19.63 -8.85
CA SER A 86 16.61 -19.98 -10.17
C SER A 86 17.69 -19.90 -11.26
N ALA A 87 18.52 -18.85 -11.23
CA ALA A 87 19.64 -18.69 -12.15
C ALA A 87 20.70 -19.77 -11.96
N ALA A 88 21.00 -20.15 -10.72
CA ALA A 88 21.94 -21.21 -10.42
C ALA A 88 21.45 -22.58 -10.92
N ILE A 89 20.14 -22.83 -10.88
CA ILE A 89 19.51 -24.01 -11.48
C ILE A 89 19.72 -24.03 -13.00
N SER A 90 19.39 -22.94 -13.70
CA SER A 90 19.60 -22.84 -15.15
C SER A 90 21.07 -22.94 -15.57
N ILE A 91 21.97 -22.30 -14.82
CA ILE A 91 23.42 -22.42 -15.03
C ILE A 91 23.86 -23.87 -14.87
N SER A 92 23.38 -24.58 -13.84
CA SER A 92 23.73 -25.97 -13.60
C SER A 92 23.24 -26.88 -14.73
N LEU A 93 22.02 -26.67 -15.21
CA LEU A 93 21.46 -27.41 -16.36
C LEU A 93 22.28 -27.18 -17.63
N ALA A 94 22.69 -25.93 -17.89
CA ALA A 94 23.50 -25.57 -19.06
C ALA A 94 24.94 -26.09 -18.97
N TYR A 95 25.56 -25.94 -17.80
CA TYR A 95 26.88 -26.52 -17.48
C TYR A 95 26.92 -28.02 -17.76
N ASN A 96 25.80 -28.69 -17.52
CA ASN A 96 25.67 -30.12 -17.69
C ASN A 96 25.16 -30.55 -19.08
N GLY A 97 24.99 -29.59 -20.00
CA GLY A 97 24.50 -29.87 -21.36
C GLY A 97 23.05 -30.35 -21.43
N VAL A 98 22.27 -30.17 -20.36
CA VAL A 98 20.83 -30.54 -20.32
C VAL A 98 20.01 -29.54 -21.12
N ILE A 99 20.38 -28.27 -21.05
CA ILE A 99 19.80 -27.19 -21.86
C ILE A 99 20.88 -26.48 -22.64
N SER A 100 20.51 -25.91 -23.79
CA SER A 100 21.38 -25.04 -24.56
C SER A 100 21.66 -23.73 -23.81
N PHE A 101 22.69 -23.02 -24.27
CA PHE A 101 23.02 -21.69 -23.78
C PHE A 101 21.84 -20.73 -23.97
N GLU A 102 21.21 -20.78 -25.13
CA GLU A 102 20.07 -19.94 -25.52
C GLU A 102 18.86 -20.20 -24.64
N THR A 103 18.55 -21.48 -24.35
CA THR A 103 17.46 -21.84 -23.44
C THR A 103 17.75 -21.37 -22.02
N ALA A 104 19.00 -21.51 -21.55
CA ALA A 104 19.39 -21.01 -20.22
C ALA A 104 19.20 -19.50 -20.10
N VAL A 105 19.56 -18.75 -21.13
CA VAL A 105 19.37 -17.29 -21.14
C VAL A 105 17.89 -16.90 -21.29
N ALA A 106 17.13 -17.59 -22.13
CA ALA A 106 15.70 -17.33 -22.27
C ALA A 106 14.96 -17.56 -20.95
N LEU A 107 15.35 -18.57 -20.17
CA LEU A 107 14.88 -18.77 -18.79
C LEU A 107 15.26 -17.57 -17.92
N VAL A 108 16.51 -17.09 -17.96
CA VAL A 108 16.98 -15.92 -17.19
C VAL A 108 16.18 -14.66 -17.48
N PHE A 109 15.79 -14.39 -18.73
CA PHE A 109 14.86 -13.28 -19.02
C PHE A 109 13.53 -13.45 -18.29
N GLY A 110 12.97 -14.66 -18.27
CA GLY A 110 11.81 -15.01 -17.46
C GLY A 110 12.00 -14.75 -15.97
N MET A 111 13.16 -15.08 -15.40
CA MET A 111 13.41 -14.91 -13.97
C MET A 111 13.29 -13.45 -13.52
N ASN A 112 13.68 -12.50 -14.38
CA ASN A 112 13.54 -11.07 -14.10
C ASN A 112 12.06 -10.67 -13.97
N ILE A 113 11.16 -11.25 -14.77
CA ILE A 113 9.71 -11.06 -14.63
C ILE A 113 9.21 -11.74 -13.35
N GLY A 114 9.59 -13.00 -13.12
CA GLY A 114 9.14 -13.79 -11.98
C GLY A 114 9.49 -13.17 -10.62
N THR A 115 10.63 -12.50 -10.51
CA THR A 115 11.07 -11.81 -9.29
C THR A 115 10.08 -10.74 -8.81
N THR A 116 9.27 -10.20 -9.72
CA THR A 116 8.31 -9.13 -9.43
C THR A 116 7.13 -9.59 -8.58
N ILE A 117 6.90 -10.91 -8.44
CA ILE A 117 5.82 -11.45 -7.60
C ILE A 117 5.94 -11.02 -6.14
N THR A 118 7.16 -10.87 -5.64
CA THR A 118 7.43 -10.51 -4.24
C THR A 118 6.92 -9.10 -3.93
N ALA A 119 7.09 -8.17 -4.87
CA ALA A 119 6.57 -6.82 -4.76
C ALA A 119 5.03 -6.82 -4.78
N TRP A 120 4.41 -7.66 -5.61
CA TRP A 120 2.96 -7.81 -5.63
C TRP A 120 2.41 -8.40 -4.35
N LEU A 121 3.01 -9.47 -3.82
CA LEU A 121 2.61 -10.05 -2.54
C LEU A 121 2.65 -9.03 -1.40
N ALA A 122 3.67 -8.16 -1.38
CA ALA A 122 3.75 -7.05 -0.42
C ALA A 122 2.73 -5.94 -0.69
N ALA A 123 2.38 -5.69 -1.96
CA ALA A 123 1.49 -4.60 -2.35
C ALA A 123 0.00 -4.92 -2.25
N LEU A 124 -0.39 -6.20 -2.12
CA LEU A 124 -1.80 -6.62 -2.04
C LEU A 124 -2.57 -5.97 -0.88
N THR A 125 -1.89 -5.68 0.23
CA THR A 125 -2.47 -5.07 1.44
C THR A 125 -1.89 -3.69 1.74
N ALA A 126 -1.26 -3.04 0.75
CA ALA A 126 -0.51 -1.80 0.95
C ALA A 126 -1.07 -0.63 0.13
N SER A 127 -0.50 0.56 0.35
CA SER A 127 -0.94 1.82 -0.25
C SER A 127 -0.86 1.84 -1.79
N THR A 128 -1.54 2.81 -2.39
CA THR A 128 -1.50 3.07 -3.84
C THR A 128 -0.07 3.23 -4.36
N GLU A 129 0.83 3.87 -3.58
CA GLU A 129 2.25 3.99 -3.92
C GLU A 129 2.98 2.64 -3.91
N ALA A 130 2.69 1.75 -2.95
CA ALA A 130 3.26 0.40 -2.93
C ALA A 130 2.79 -0.43 -4.14
N ARG A 131 1.51 -0.31 -4.50
CA ARG A 131 0.94 -0.94 -5.71
C ARG A 131 1.54 -0.37 -7.00
N ARG A 132 1.79 0.95 -7.05
CA ARG A 132 2.49 1.62 -8.16
C ARG A 132 3.94 1.16 -8.27
N ALA A 133 4.65 1.03 -7.16
CA ALA A 133 6.01 0.52 -7.14
C ALA A 133 6.07 -0.95 -7.62
N ALA A 134 5.13 -1.79 -7.18
CA ALA A 134 5.02 -3.17 -7.66
C ALA A 134 4.71 -3.23 -9.17
N LEU A 135 3.73 -2.44 -9.64
CA LEU A 135 3.41 -2.34 -11.05
C LEU A 135 4.58 -1.81 -11.88
N ALA A 136 5.25 -0.76 -11.42
CA ALA A 136 6.43 -0.20 -12.06
C ALA A 136 7.53 -1.28 -12.18
N HIS A 137 7.78 -2.05 -11.12
CA HIS A 137 8.75 -3.13 -11.15
C HIS A 137 8.36 -4.23 -12.16
N THR A 138 7.07 -4.61 -12.24
CA THR A 138 6.59 -5.58 -13.24
C THR A 138 6.70 -5.04 -14.66
N LEU A 139 6.24 -3.82 -14.92
CA LEU A 139 6.29 -3.22 -16.26
C LEU A 139 7.72 -3.02 -16.74
N PHE A 140 8.61 -2.55 -15.86
CA PHE A 140 10.04 -2.40 -16.15
C PHE A 140 10.65 -3.71 -16.64
N ASN A 141 10.38 -4.83 -15.95
CA ASN A 141 10.91 -6.14 -16.34
C ASN A 141 10.23 -6.70 -17.58
N CYS A 142 8.90 -6.62 -17.70
CA CYS A 142 8.16 -7.13 -18.85
C CYS A 142 8.56 -6.42 -20.15
N ILE A 143 8.57 -5.08 -20.14
CA ILE A 143 8.97 -4.29 -21.32
C ILE A 143 10.45 -4.53 -21.61
N GLY A 144 11.30 -4.58 -20.57
CA GLY A 144 12.71 -4.91 -20.72
C GLY A 144 12.93 -6.24 -21.44
N VAL A 145 12.20 -7.30 -21.05
CA VAL A 145 12.27 -8.61 -21.73
C VAL A 145 11.75 -8.52 -23.17
N VAL A 146 10.64 -7.84 -23.41
CA VAL A 146 10.08 -7.68 -24.78
C VAL A 146 11.06 -6.96 -25.71
N VAL A 147 11.80 -5.98 -25.21
CA VAL A 147 12.78 -5.22 -26.01
C VAL A 147 14.11 -5.98 -26.14
N LEU A 148 14.63 -6.52 -25.04
CA LEU A 148 15.98 -7.09 -24.99
C LEU A 148 16.05 -8.55 -25.44
N ALA A 149 15.00 -9.37 -25.27
CA ALA A 149 15.06 -10.79 -25.65
C ALA A 149 15.22 -11.01 -27.17
N PRO A 150 14.55 -10.26 -28.08
CA PRO A 150 14.82 -10.36 -29.52
C PRO A 150 16.22 -9.86 -29.88
N LEU A 151 16.66 -8.76 -29.25
CA LEU A 151 18.00 -8.20 -29.45
C LEU A 151 19.09 -9.14 -28.95
N PHE A 152 18.79 -9.94 -27.93
CA PHE A 152 19.71 -10.89 -27.35
C PHE A 152 20.19 -11.91 -28.39
N MET A 153 19.27 -12.51 -29.14
CA MET A 153 19.61 -13.51 -30.17
C MET A 153 20.41 -12.89 -31.32
N ILE A 154 20.12 -11.64 -31.69
CA ILE A 154 20.68 -10.99 -32.89
C ILE A 154 22.04 -10.33 -32.61
N VAL A 155 22.22 -9.72 -31.44
CA VAL A 155 23.39 -8.89 -31.11
C VAL A 155 24.20 -9.48 -29.96
N ILE A 156 23.53 -9.88 -28.87
CA ILE A 156 24.22 -10.25 -27.63
C ILE A 156 24.85 -11.65 -27.75
N VAL A 157 24.15 -12.63 -28.33
CA VAL A 157 24.68 -13.98 -28.54
C VAL A 157 25.96 -13.95 -29.39
N PRO A 158 25.99 -13.33 -30.60
CA PRO A 158 27.23 -13.23 -31.37
C PRO A 158 28.35 -12.51 -30.62
N TRP A 159 28.04 -11.45 -29.88
CA TRP A 159 29.01 -10.73 -29.08
C TRP A 159 29.58 -11.60 -27.94
N LEU A 160 28.74 -12.38 -27.26
CA LEU A 160 29.16 -13.31 -26.21
C LEU A 160 30.01 -14.45 -26.75
N HIS A 161 29.69 -15.00 -27.93
CA HIS A 161 30.57 -15.97 -28.60
C HIS A 161 31.95 -15.37 -28.90
N HIS A 162 32.04 -14.09 -29.25
CA HIS A 162 33.32 -13.42 -29.46
C HIS A 162 34.06 -13.14 -28.14
N ALA A 163 33.36 -12.67 -27.10
CA ALA A 163 33.94 -12.36 -25.80
C ALA A 163 34.34 -13.62 -25.01
N PHE A 164 33.63 -14.73 -25.23
CA PHE A 164 33.84 -16.03 -24.59
C PHE A 164 33.93 -17.15 -25.64
N PRO A 165 35.00 -17.17 -26.45
CA PRO A 165 35.13 -18.11 -27.59
C PRO A 165 35.11 -19.58 -27.18
N ALA A 166 35.49 -19.85 -25.93
CA ALA A 166 35.55 -21.18 -25.37
C ALA A 166 34.28 -21.61 -24.60
N MET A 167 33.20 -20.82 -24.60
CA MET A 167 32.02 -21.14 -23.77
C MET A 167 31.29 -22.42 -24.19
N MET A 168 31.44 -22.82 -25.46
CA MET A 168 30.87 -24.05 -26.02
C MET A 168 31.88 -25.21 -26.07
N GLU A 169 33.07 -25.07 -25.47
CA GLU A 169 34.05 -26.16 -25.37
C GLU A 169 33.55 -27.21 -24.35
N GLY A 170 33.02 -28.32 -24.86
CA GLY A 170 32.59 -29.45 -24.07
C GLY A 170 33.77 -30.27 -23.53
N GLN A 171 33.65 -30.76 -22.30
CA GLN A 171 34.56 -31.73 -21.68
C GLN A 171 33.80 -33.02 -21.39
N SER A 172 34.33 -34.15 -21.84
CA SER A 172 33.77 -35.46 -21.52
C SER A 172 34.14 -35.86 -20.09
N THR A 173 33.13 -36.15 -19.28
CA THR A 173 33.27 -36.68 -17.91
C THR A 173 32.63 -38.06 -17.80
N ALA A 174 32.90 -38.79 -16.71
CA ALA A 174 32.24 -40.07 -16.43
C ALA A 174 30.70 -39.96 -16.35
N SER A 175 30.17 -38.76 -16.10
CA SER A 175 28.75 -38.43 -16.03
C SER A 175 28.17 -37.79 -17.30
N GLY A 176 28.94 -37.74 -18.40
CA GLY A 176 28.53 -37.13 -19.67
C GLY A 176 29.32 -35.87 -20.05
N MET A 177 28.86 -35.17 -21.10
CA MET A 177 29.50 -33.93 -21.55
C MET A 177 29.11 -32.76 -20.65
N VAL A 178 30.09 -31.94 -20.25
CA VAL A 178 29.89 -30.71 -19.47
C VAL A 178 30.53 -29.52 -20.18
N TYR A 179 30.06 -28.30 -19.90
CA TYR A 179 30.49 -27.04 -20.49
C TYR A 179 30.96 -26.07 -19.40
N PRO A 180 32.18 -26.22 -18.85
CA PRO A 180 32.57 -25.50 -17.64
C PRO A 180 32.63 -23.98 -17.79
N LYS A 181 32.85 -23.51 -19.02
CA LYS A 181 33.01 -22.09 -19.34
C LYS A 181 31.68 -21.38 -19.66
N ILE A 182 30.54 -22.11 -19.68
CA ILE A 182 29.22 -21.55 -19.99
C ILE A 182 28.63 -20.73 -18.83
N THR A 183 29.09 -20.96 -17.61
CA THR A 183 28.54 -20.35 -16.39
C THR A 183 28.69 -18.84 -16.35
N ALA A 184 29.88 -18.31 -16.67
CA ALA A 184 30.14 -16.88 -16.60
C ALA A 184 29.33 -16.05 -17.62
N PRO A 185 29.21 -16.45 -18.91
CA PRO A 185 28.32 -15.80 -19.86
C PRO A 185 26.86 -15.73 -19.40
N ILE A 186 26.28 -16.82 -18.88
CA ILE A 186 24.89 -16.83 -18.41
C ILE A 186 24.71 -15.86 -17.22
N ALA A 187 25.64 -15.89 -16.26
CA ALA A 187 25.61 -14.97 -15.13
C ALA A 187 25.76 -13.50 -15.56
N LEU A 188 26.60 -13.23 -16.57
CA LEU A 188 26.77 -11.90 -17.13
C LEU A 188 25.48 -11.40 -17.78
N VAL A 189 24.75 -12.26 -18.50
CA VAL A 189 23.45 -11.87 -19.09
C VAL A 189 22.44 -11.51 -18.01
N HIS A 190 22.37 -12.27 -16.92
CA HIS A 190 21.45 -11.97 -15.82
C HIS A 190 21.70 -10.58 -15.23
N THR A 191 22.94 -10.26 -14.87
CA THR A 191 23.27 -8.94 -14.32
C THR A 191 23.16 -7.84 -15.38
N GLY A 192 23.66 -8.11 -16.58
CA GLY A 192 23.67 -7.19 -17.70
C GLY A 192 22.27 -6.76 -18.13
N PHE A 193 21.29 -7.68 -18.09
CA PHE A 193 19.88 -7.35 -18.37
C PHE A 193 19.40 -6.20 -17.49
N ASN A 194 19.59 -6.30 -16.17
CA ASN A 194 19.11 -5.27 -15.24
C ASN A 194 19.80 -3.93 -15.47
N VAL A 195 21.13 -3.93 -15.66
CA VAL A 195 21.90 -2.71 -15.91
C VAL A 195 21.47 -2.03 -17.21
N VAL A 196 21.41 -2.80 -18.31
CA VAL A 196 21.02 -2.27 -19.63
C VAL A 196 19.56 -1.79 -19.60
N ASN A 197 18.66 -2.55 -18.97
CA ASN A 197 17.26 -2.18 -18.85
C ASN A 197 17.09 -0.87 -18.04
N THR A 198 17.87 -0.68 -16.98
CA THR A 198 17.87 0.58 -16.23
C THR A 198 18.29 1.76 -17.10
N PHE A 199 19.38 1.64 -17.86
CA PHE A 199 19.82 2.70 -18.76
C PHE A 199 18.85 2.95 -19.92
N LEU A 200 18.16 1.91 -20.39
CA LEU A 200 17.11 2.03 -21.40
C LEU A 200 15.92 2.87 -20.89
N PHE A 201 15.51 2.66 -19.64
CA PHE A 201 14.36 3.34 -19.04
C PHE A 201 14.66 4.72 -18.47
N LEU A 202 15.90 4.98 -18.05
CA LEU A 202 16.29 6.22 -17.37
C LEU A 202 15.88 7.51 -18.14
N PRO A 203 16.05 7.61 -19.47
CA PRO A 203 15.62 8.78 -20.24
C PRO A 203 14.10 8.97 -20.31
N TYR A 204 13.33 7.88 -20.14
CA TYR A 204 11.87 7.85 -20.30
C TYR A 204 11.13 7.78 -18.96
N LEU A 205 11.82 8.04 -17.84
CA LEU A 205 11.24 7.93 -16.50
C LEU A 205 9.95 8.76 -16.36
N GLY A 206 9.92 9.98 -16.92
CA GLY A 206 8.72 10.83 -16.91
C GLY A 206 7.52 10.16 -17.58
N LEU A 207 7.68 9.68 -18.83
CA LEU A 207 6.62 8.97 -19.55
C LEU A 207 6.20 7.69 -18.83
N PHE A 208 7.16 6.97 -18.26
CA PHE A 208 6.91 5.75 -17.51
C PHE A 208 6.08 6.00 -16.25
N THR A 209 6.34 7.08 -15.51
CA THR A 209 5.52 7.45 -14.34
C THR A 209 4.09 7.78 -14.72
N LEU A 210 3.86 8.44 -15.87
CA LEU A 210 2.51 8.71 -16.39
C LEU A 210 1.76 7.41 -16.71
N LEU A 211 2.42 6.44 -17.34
CA LEU A 211 1.83 5.13 -17.63
C LEU A 211 1.40 4.40 -16.35
N VAL A 212 2.27 4.37 -15.33
CA VAL A 212 1.98 3.71 -14.05
C VAL A 212 0.82 4.40 -13.32
N ARG A 213 0.79 5.73 -13.29
CA ARG A 213 -0.31 6.51 -12.68
C ARG A 213 -1.63 6.36 -13.43
N HIS A 214 -1.59 6.15 -14.74
CA HIS A 214 -2.80 5.89 -15.52
C HIS A 214 -3.39 4.50 -15.24
N LEU A 215 -2.53 3.49 -15.10
CA LEU A 215 -2.96 2.11 -14.81
C LEU A 215 -3.41 1.91 -13.36
N ILE A 216 -2.81 2.63 -12.42
CA ILE A 216 -3.22 2.70 -11.01
C ILE A 216 -3.47 4.18 -10.67
N PRO A 217 -4.71 4.66 -10.89
CA PRO A 217 -5.09 6.04 -10.59
C PRO A 217 -4.93 6.35 -9.10
N ASP A 218 -4.82 7.64 -8.79
CA ASP A 218 -4.79 8.10 -7.40
C ASP A 218 -6.07 7.60 -6.71
N SER A 219 -5.93 6.84 -5.63
CA SER A 219 -7.03 6.74 -4.67
C SER A 219 -7.14 8.10 -4.00
N VAL A 220 -8.36 8.64 -3.89
CA VAL A 220 -8.56 10.01 -3.44
C VAL A 220 -8.09 10.22 -1.99
N ILE A 221 -7.86 9.14 -1.23
CA ILE A 221 -7.17 9.18 0.06
C ILE A 221 -6.32 7.90 0.14
N VAL A 222 -4.99 8.02 0.26
CA VAL A 222 -4.08 7.19 1.10
C VAL A 222 -2.70 7.89 1.06
N GLU A 223 -2.54 9.00 1.80
CA GLU A 223 -1.20 9.30 2.30
C GLU A 223 -0.97 8.34 3.47
N GLN A 224 0.14 7.60 3.48
CA GLN A 224 0.49 6.85 4.69
C GLN A 224 0.62 7.85 5.83
N PRO A 225 0.09 7.53 7.02
CA PRO A 225 0.26 8.40 8.17
C PRO A 225 1.77 8.59 8.44
N HIS A 226 2.19 9.85 8.56
CA HIS A 226 3.62 10.19 8.56
C HIS A 226 4.26 9.99 9.93
N LEU A 227 3.48 9.91 11.00
CA LEU A 227 3.97 9.86 12.38
C LEU A 227 4.58 8.50 12.73
N ALA A 228 4.04 7.37 12.25
CA ALA A 228 4.62 6.04 12.49
C ALA A 228 6.09 5.91 12.03
N LYS A 229 6.55 6.76 11.11
CA LYS A 229 7.93 6.75 10.61
C LYS A 229 8.87 7.67 11.39
N LEU A 230 8.33 8.50 12.28
CA LEU A 230 9.08 9.47 13.06
C LEU A 230 9.30 8.95 14.49
N ASP A 231 10.50 9.17 14.99
CA ASP A 231 10.83 8.90 16.39
C ASP A 231 10.62 10.19 17.20
N PRO A 232 9.53 10.33 17.97
CA PRO A 232 9.20 11.56 18.69
C PRO A 232 10.30 11.98 19.68
N VAL A 233 11.07 11.02 20.21
CA VAL A 233 12.12 11.27 21.20
C VAL A 233 13.34 11.97 20.58
N LYS A 234 13.51 11.86 19.26
CA LYS A 234 14.61 12.52 18.52
C LYS A 234 14.26 13.92 18.05
N LEU A 235 13.01 14.35 18.20
CA LEU A 235 12.53 15.66 17.80
C LEU A 235 12.52 16.61 18.99
N SER A 236 12.65 17.92 18.72
CA SER A 236 12.28 18.93 19.72
C SER A 236 10.78 18.81 20.01
N PRO A 237 10.32 18.88 21.28
CA PRO A 237 8.91 18.70 21.61
C PRO A 237 7.97 19.66 20.87
N VAL A 238 8.42 20.89 20.60
CA VAL A 238 7.67 21.87 19.80
C VAL A 238 7.46 21.37 18.37
N ILE A 239 8.52 20.84 17.74
CA ILE A 239 8.46 20.30 16.37
C ILE A 239 7.57 19.05 16.35
N ALA A 240 7.69 18.18 17.36
CA ALA A 240 6.87 16.99 17.46
C ALA A 240 5.37 17.32 17.55
N VAL A 241 4.99 18.24 18.45
CA VAL A 241 3.59 18.70 18.55
C VAL A 241 3.10 19.30 17.23
N GLU A 242 3.94 20.04 16.52
CA GLU A 242 3.53 20.64 15.25
C GLU A 242 3.45 19.65 14.09
N GLN A 243 4.19 18.55 14.13
CA GLN A 243 3.98 17.41 13.23
C GLN A 243 2.65 16.72 13.51
N ALA A 244 2.33 16.47 14.78
CA ALA A 244 1.02 15.92 15.15
C ALA A 244 -0.13 16.85 14.71
N ARG A 245 0.03 18.17 14.88
CA ARG A 245 -0.94 19.16 14.39
C ARG A 245 -1.21 19.03 12.89
N GLN A 246 -0.18 18.80 12.08
CA GLN A 246 -0.34 18.62 10.63
C GLN A 246 -1.17 17.38 10.29
N GLU A 247 -0.97 16.27 10.99
CA GLU A 247 -1.83 15.08 10.81
C GLU A 247 -3.28 15.35 11.22
N VAL A 248 -3.51 16.03 12.34
CA VAL A 248 -4.87 16.37 12.77
C VAL A 248 -5.56 17.33 11.77
N HIS A 249 -4.82 18.23 11.10
CA HIS A 249 -5.37 19.02 9.97
C HIS A 249 -5.76 18.16 8.78
N ARG A 250 -5.04 17.07 8.50
CA ARG A 250 -5.41 16.11 7.45
C ARG A 250 -6.65 15.33 7.85
N MET A 251 -6.75 14.86 9.10
CA MET A 251 -7.94 14.21 9.65
C MET A 251 -9.18 15.11 9.45
N ALA A 252 -9.06 16.38 9.85
CA ALA A 252 -10.12 17.37 9.68
C ALA A 252 -10.59 17.51 8.22
N SER A 253 -9.63 17.62 7.30
CA SER A 253 -9.90 17.77 5.87
C SER A 253 -10.60 16.54 5.28
N CYS A 254 -10.23 15.34 5.76
CA CYS A 254 -10.83 14.08 5.36
C CYS A 254 -12.26 13.94 5.93
N ALA A 255 -12.47 14.26 7.20
CA ALA A 255 -13.80 14.26 7.82
C ALA A 255 -14.79 15.19 7.08
N LEU A 256 -14.37 16.42 6.76
CA LEU A 256 -15.18 17.36 5.96
C LEU A 256 -15.46 16.85 4.54
N LYS A 257 -14.50 16.16 3.91
CA LYS A 257 -14.73 15.52 2.62
C LYS A 257 -15.77 14.41 2.72
N SER A 258 -15.69 13.54 3.73
CA SER A 258 -16.68 12.46 3.94
C SER A 258 -18.09 13.02 4.15
N LEU A 259 -18.23 14.14 4.87
CA LEU A 259 -19.51 14.85 4.99
C LEU A 259 -20.04 15.32 3.64
N ASN A 260 -19.19 15.83 2.76
CA ASN A 260 -19.57 16.25 1.40
C ASN A 260 -19.91 15.04 0.50
N ASP A 261 -19.15 13.96 0.57
CA ASP A 261 -19.43 12.73 -0.17
C ASP A 261 -20.78 12.13 0.27
N PHE A 262 -21.07 12.15 1.57
CA PHE A 262 -22.36 11.71 2.10
C PHE A 262 -23.51 12.62 1.64
N ARG A 263 -23.30 13.94 1.59
CA ARG A 263 -24.28 14.90 1.05
C ARG A 263 -24.70 14.54 -0.37
N GLU A 264 -23.74 14.20 -1.24
CA GLU A 264 -24.00 13.78 -2.62
C GLU A 264 -24.83 12.50 -2.67
N ILE A 265 -24.51 11.52 -1.82
CA ILE A 265 -25.29 10.28 -1.70
C ILE A 265 -26.72 10.57 -1.24
N LEU A 266 -26.87 11.46 -0.25
CA LEU A 266 -28.17 11.85 0.30
C LEU A 266 -29.02 12.62 -0.74
N ALA A 267 -28.39 13.43 -1.61
CA ALA A 267 -29.07 14.11 -2.71
C ALA A 267 -29.58 13.15 -3.80
N GLY A 268 -29.04 11.93 -3.86
CA GLY A 268 -29.46 10.86 -4.76
C GLY A 268 -28.38 10.36 -5.71
N THR A 269 -27.15 10.86 -5.59
CA THR A 269 -26.01 10.36 -6.38
C THR A 269 -25.69 8.91 -5.99
N ARG A 270 -25.75 7.99 -6.95
CA ARG A 270 -25.41 6.57 -6.74
C ARG A 270 -24.07 6.25 -7.38
N LYS A 271 -22.99 6.51 -6.65
CA LYS A 271 -21.63 6.16 -7.05
C LYS A 271 -21.01 5.29 -5.96
N GLU A 272 -20.68 4.05 -6.29
CA GLU A 272 -19.99 3.12 -5.38
C GLU A 272 -18.65 3.71 -4.88
N GLU A 273 -18.02 4.57 -5.68
CA GLU A 273 -16.80 5.29 -5.31
C GLU A 273 -16.99 6.23 -4.11
N LEU A 274 -18.14 6.91 -3.99
CA LEU A 274 -18.43 7.78 -2.84
C LEU A 274 -18.68 6.95 -1.58
N GLU A 275 -19.46 5.87 -1.70
CA GLU A 275 -19.73 4.95 -0.58
C GLU A 275 -18.41 4.35 -0.07
N ARG A 276 -17.57 3.88 -0.98
CA ARG A 276 -16.24 3.35 -0.67
C ARG A 276 -15.32 4.41 -0.04
N SER A 277 -15.31 5.63 -0.55
CA SER A 277 -14.48 6.71 0.00
C SER A 277 -14.81 7.03 1.47
N ILE A 278 -16.08 6.88 1.89
CA ILE A 278 -16.48 7.11 3.28
C ILE A 278 -15.99 5.97 4.19
N PHE A 279 -16.09 4.71 3.74
CA PHE A 279 -15.53 3.58 4.49
C PHE A 279 -14.01 3.68 4.63
N GLU A 280 -13.30 3.97 3.54
CA GLU A 280 -11.84 4.13 3.56
C GLU A 280 -11.39 5.33 4.40
N ALA A 281 -12.22 6.37 4.51
CA ALA A 281 -11.92 7.52 5.36
C ALA A 281 -11.98 7.19 6.86
N GLU A 282 -12.95 6.39 7.30
CA GLU A 282 -13.08 5.97 8.71
C GLU A 282 -11.93 5.05 9.13
N ASP A 283 -11.63 4.00 8.36
CA ASP A 283 -10.47 3.11 8.59
C ASP A 283 -9.15 3.92 8.69
N MET A 284 -9.01 4.96 7.85
CA MET A 284 -7.83 5.82 7.85
C MET A 284 -7.78 6.71 9.08
N LEU A 285 -8.90 7.36 9.45
CA LEU A 285 -8.95 8.26 10.60
C LEU A 285 -8.70 7.53 11.92
N ASP A 286 -9.23 6.32 12.10
CA ASP A 286 -8.89 5.46 13.26
C ASP A 286 -7.38 5.19 13.33
N THR A 287 -6.77 4.84 12.20
CA THR A 287 -5.33 4.60 12.13
C THR A 287 -4.53 5.86 12.50
N VAL A 288 -4.90 7.04 11.98
CA VAL A 288 -4.21 8.30 12.29
C VAL A 288 -4.43 8.73 13.74
N GLN A 289 -5.64 8.55 14.28
CA GLN A 289 -5.96 8.84 15.69
C GLN A 289 -5.05 8.04 16.62
N HIS A 290 -4.89 6.74 16.35
CA HIS A 290 -4.01 5.87 17.13
C HIS A 290 -2.54 6.31 17.06
N GLU A 291 -2.06 6.70 15.87
CA GLU A 291 -0.70 7.20 15.69
C GLU A 291 -0.47 8.55 16.38
N VAL A 292 -1.40 9.49 16.27
CA VAL A 292 -1.34 10.78 16.96
C VAL A 292 -1.31 10.54 18.47
N SER A 293 -2.13 9.62 18.98
CA SER A 293 -2.20 9.27 20.39
C SER A 293 -0.89 8.67 20.92
N ASP A 294 -0.33 7.68 20.23
CA ASP A 294 0.95 7.07 20.60
C ASP A 294 2.11 8.09 20.48
N PHE A 295 2.14 8.86 19.41
CA PHE A 295 3.18 9.86 19.16
C PHE A 295 3.17 10.97 20.22
N LEU A 296 2.02 11.59 20.47
CA LEU A 296 1.87 12.64 21.49
C LEU A 296 2.05 12.08 22.90
N GLY A 297 1.59 10.85 23.18
CA GLY A 297 1.84 10.17 24.45
C GLY A 297 3.33 10.03 24.77
N LYS A 298 4.14 9.68 23.77
CA LYS A 298 5.61 9.64 23.88
C LYS A 298 6.21 11.03 24.10
N VAL A 299 5.75 12.04 23.36
CA VAL A 299 6.21 13.44 23.54
C VAL A 299 5.90 13.95 24.95
N MET A 300 4.72 13.60 25.48
CA MET A 300 4.25 14.00 26.81
C MET A 300 4.97 13.31 27.96
N SER A 301 5.67 12.20 27.70
CA SER A 301 6.53 11.56 28.70
C SER A 301 7.82 12.35 29.00
N ALA A 302 8.17 13.34 28.17
CA ALA A 302 9.32 14.22 28.36
C ALA A 302 8.97 15.51 29.14
N HIS A 303 9.98 16.23 29.61
CA HIS A 303 9.79 17.54 30.26
C HIS A 303 9.36 18.58 29.21
N LEU A 304 8.10 18.99 29.27
CA LEU A 304 7.48 19.89 28.31
C LEU A 304 7.29 21.30 28.89
N PRO A 305 7.52 22.36 28.10
CA PRO A 305 6.95 23.66 28.38
C PRO A 305 5.43 23.58 28.51
N LEU A 306 4.86 24.42 29.38
CA LEU A 306 3.44 24.40 29.74
C LEU A 306 2.53 24.59 28.50
N ASP A 307 2.88 25.54 27.64
CA ASP A 307 2.19 25.87 26.38
C ASP A 307 2.20 24.70 25.38
N VAL A 308 3.32 23.99 25.27
CA VAL A 308 3.46 22.81 24.40
C VAL A 308 2.61 21.65 24.92
N ALA A 309 2.54 21.48 26.24
CA ALA A 309 1.71 20.44 26.85
C ALA A 309 0.20 20.70 26.66
N TYR A 310 -0.25 21.96 26.70
CA TYR A 310 -1.64 22.32 26.38
C TYR A 310 -1.99 21.99 24.93
N ARG A 311 -1.14 22.38 23.98
CA ARG A 311 -1.32 22.05 22.56
C ARG A 311 -1.39 20.55 22.32
N ALA A 312 -0.50 19.78 22.94
CA ALA A 312 -0.51 18.32 22.82
C ALA A 312 -1.84 17.72 23.32
N ARG A 313 -2.36 18.17 24.48
CA ARG A 313 -3.65 17.71 25.00
C ARG A 313 -4.84 18.12 24.12
N MET A 314 -4.83 19.35 23.62
CA MET A 314 -5.86 19.83 22.69
C MET A 314 -5.86 18.98 21.42
N LEU A 315 -4.70 18.69 20.84
CA LEU A 315 -4.59 17.84 19.65
C LEU A 315 -5.08 16.40 19.87
N LEU A 316 -4.82 15.81 21.05
CA LEU A 316 -5.37 14.50 21.39
C LEU A 316 -6.90 14.51 21.38
N ARG A 317 -7.51 15.50 22.04
CA ARG A 317 -8.97 15.66 22.07
C ARG A 317 -9.52 15.92 20.68
N VAL A 318 -8.95 16.84 19.92
CA VAL A 318 -9.43 17.16 18.57
C VAL A 318 -9.25 15.99 17.58
N ALA A 319 -8.19 15.19 17.71
CA ALA A 319 -8.02 13.99 16.89
C ALA A 319 -9.11 12.95 17.16
N ASP A 320 -9.42 12.71 18.43
CA ASP A 320 -10.50 11.82 18.88
C ASP A 320 -11.85 12.25 18.31
N GLU A 321 -12.19 13.53 18.43
CA GLU A 321 -13.47 14.03 17.93
C GLU A 321 -13.55 14.01 16.39
N TYR A 322 -12.44 14.18 15.64
CA TYR A 322 -12.47 14.03 14.18
C TYR A 322 -12.64 12.58 13.73
N GLU A 323 -12.06 11.62 14.46
CA GLU A 323 -12.33 10.20 14.25
C GLU A 323 -13.82 9.90 14.50
N SER A 324 -14.37 10.40 15.61
CA SER A 324 -15.80 10.23 15.94
C SER A 324 -16.71 10.88 14.89
N VAL A 325 -16.37 12.06 14.36
CA VAL A 325 -17.09 12.67 13.22
C VAL A 325 -17.10 11.72 12.02
N SER A 326 -16.01 11.03 11.72
CA SER A 326 -15.93 10.09 10.60
C SER A 326 -16.77 8.83 10.81
N ASP A 327 -16.81 8.33 12.05
CA ASP A 327 -17.69 7.25 12.48
C ASP A 327 -19.16 7.62 12.29
N GLU A 328 -19.56 8.83 12.68
CA GLU A 328 -20.93 9.28 12.51
C GLU A 328 -21.31 9.40 11.03
N VAL A 329 -20.40 9.86 10.16
CA VAL A 329 -20.65 9.87 8.70
C VAL A 329 -20.80 8.47 8.14
N GLN A 330 -19.96 7.52 8.57
CA GLN A 330 -20.05 6.12 8.17
C GLN A 330 -21.37 5.48 8.67
N ALA A 331 -21.81 5.84 9.88
CA ALA A 331 -23.10 5.41 10.42
C ALA A 331 -24.27 5.94 9.59
N LEU A 332 -24.26 7.23 9.23
CA LEU A 332 -25.25 7.82 8.31
C LEU A 332 -25.33 7.05 6.99
N LEU A 333 -24.18 6.73 6.40
CA LEU A 333 -24.09 5.94 5.16
C LEU A 333 -24.71 4.55 5.32
N LYS A 334 -24.31 3.80 6.36
CA LYS A 334 -24.83 2.46 6.66
C LYS A 334 -26.36 2.46 6.76
N MET A 335 -26.95 3.53 7.28
CA MET A 335 -28.40 3.67 7.43
C MET A 335 -29.10 3.93 6.10
N ILE A 336 -28.55 4.81 5.26
CA ILE A 336 -29.05 5.01 3.89
C ILE A 336 -28.95 3.71 3.07
N MET A 337 -27.86 2.96 3.20
CA MET A 337 -27.70 1.65 2.57
C MET A 337 -28.74 0.65 3.06
N ARG A 338 -29.01 0.59 4.37
CA ARG A 338 -30.03 -0.27 4.98
C ARG A 338 -31.46 0.09 4.53
N MET A 339 -31.75 1.39 4.37
CA MET A 339 -33.02 1.82 3.77
C MET A 339 -33.15 1.29 2.34
N ARG A 340 -32.09 1.45 1.53
CA ARG A 340 -32.05 0.98 0.15
C ARG A 340 -32.22 -0.53 0.03
N SER A 341 -31.53 -1.32 0.87
CA SER A 341 -31.60 -2.79 0.83
C SER A 341 -33.00 -3.33 1.15
N ASN A 342 -33.77 -2.59 1.96
CA ASN A 342 -35.15 -2.93 2.30
C ASN A 342 -36.17 -2.39 1.29
N GLY A 343 -35.73 -1.87 0.13
CA GLY A 343 -36.60 -1.30 -0.90
C GLY A 343 -37.26 0.03 -0.49
N MET A 344 -36.73 0.69 0.56
CA MET A 344 -37.24 1.96 1.06
C MET A 344 -36.50 3.14 0.44
N THR A 345 -37.24 4.20 0.13
CA THR A 345 -36.69 5.49 -0.31
C THR A 345 -37.26 6.62 0.54
N LEU A 346 -36.47 7.67 0.70
CA LEU A 346 -36.94 8.96 1.23
C LEU A 346 -37.90 9.59 0.22
N SER A 347 -39.00 10.18 0.70
CA SER A 347 -39.79 11.12 -0.09
C SER A 347 -38.95 12.33 -0.46
N ASP A 348 -39.35 13.08 -1.49
CA ASP A 348 -38.62 14.30 -1.90
C ASP A 348 -38.59 15.32 -0.75
N GLU A 349 -39.73 15.54 -0.09
CA GLU A 349 -39.81 16.39 1.11
C GLU A 349 -38.92 15.90 2.26
N GLY A 350 -38.90 14.59 2.52
CA GLY A 350 -38.06 14.01 3.56
C GLY A 350 -36.56 14.11 3.23
N ARG A 351 -36.22 14.00 1.94
CA ARG A 351 -34.84 14.20 1.46
C ARG A 351 -34.41 15.65 1.64
N ASP A 352 -35.26 16.61 1.27
CA ASP A 352 -34.97 18.04 1.42
C ASP A 352 -34.82 18.43 2.91
N GLU A 353 -35.66 17.88 3.80
CA GLU A 353 -35.53 18.06 5.24
C GLU A 353 -34.18 17.53 5.77
N MET A 354 -33.78 16.33 5.34
CA MET A 354 -32.51 15.72 5.74
C MET A 354 -31.30 16.46 5.17
N LEU A 355 -31.36 16.89 3.91
CA LEU A 355 -30.32 17.70 3.27
C LEU A 355 -30.15 19.03 4.00
N ALA A 356 -31.24 19.70 4.36
CA ALA A 356 -31.16 20.96 5.12
C ALA A 356 -30.50 20.75 6.50
N LEU A 357 -30.83 19.65 7.20
CA LEU A 357 -30.20 19.32 8.48
C LEU A 357 -28.71 18.97 8.29
N HIS A 358 -28.38 18.18 7.28
CA HIS A 358 -27.01 17.81 6.92
C HIS A 358 -26.16 19.05 6.64
N ASP A 359 -26.71 20.00 5.87
CA ASP A 359 -26.04 21.24 5.50
C ASP A 359 -25.80 22.11 6.74
N MET A 360 -26.71 22.13 7.71
CA MET A 360 -26.49 22.81 8.99
C MET A 360 -25.33 22.19 9.77
N CYS A 361 -25.28 20.85 9.87
CA CYS A 361 -24.20 20.15 10.57
C CYS A 361 -22.85 20.30 9.84
N SER A 362 -22.83 20.18 8.52
CA SER A 362 -21.62 20.30 7.70
C SER A 362 -21.05 21.72 7.77
N ASN A 363 -21.89 22.75 7.71
CA ASN A 363 -21.46 24.14 7.91
C ASN A 363 -20.95 24.40 9.33
N PHE A 364 -21.48 23.70 10.32
CA PHE A 364 -20.98 23.81 11.70
C PHE A 364 -19.61 23.15 11.85
N ALA A 365 -19.45 21.94 11.30
CA ALA A 365 -18.17 21.23 11.21
C ALA A 365 -17.09 22.09 10.51
N ASP A 366 -17.43 22.67 9.35
CA ASP A 366 -16.50 23.51 8.58
C ASP A 366 -16.02 24.73 9.39
N LYS A 367 -16.92 25.39 10.13
CA LYS A 367 -16.57 26.55 10.98
C LYS A 367 -15.64 26.17 12.13
N VAL A 368 -15.90 25.06 12.82
CA VAL A 368 -15.03 24.62 13.93
C VAL A 368 -13.67 24.16 13.40
N THR A 369 -13.62 23.52 12.23
CA THR A 369 -12.38 23.18 11.55
C THR A 369 -11.62 24.41 11.07
N GLU A 370 -12.31 25.44 10.58
CA GLU A 370 -11.67 26.69 10.18
C GLU A 370 -11.06 27.42 11.39
N ALA A 371 -11.75 27.42 12.53
CA ALA A 371 -11.19 27.93 13.79
C ALA A 371 -9.90 27.18 14.18
N PHE A 372 -9.90 25.85 14.04
CA PHE A 372 -8.71 25.02 14.28
C PHE A 372 -7.54 25.37 13.33
N ARG A 373 -7.82 25.61 12.04
CA ARG A 373 -6.83 26.01 11.02
C ARG A 373 -6.21 27.37 11.30
N LEU A 374 -7.04 28.38 11.53
CA LEU A 374 -6.61 29.76 11.80
C LEU A 374 -5.80 29.88 13.10
N GLY A 375 -6.03 28.97 14.05
CA GLY A 375 -5.33 28.94 15.32
C GLY A 375 -5.68 30.11 16.23
N LYS A 376 -4.82 30.34 17.22
CA LYS A 376 -5.10 31.10 18.45
C LYS A 376 -5.64 32.54 18.26
N SER A 377 -5.32 33.22 17.16
CA SER A 377 -5.66 34.64 16.98
C SER A 377 -7.09 34.89 16.49
N LEU A 378 -7.63 34.01 15.65
CA LEU A 378 -8.95 34.17 15.02
C LEU A 378 -10.00 33.17 15.52
N ALA A 379 -9.59 32.06 16.14
CA ALA A 379 -10.52 31.03 16.60
C ALA A 379 -11.68 31.55 17.49
N PRO A 380 -11.48 32.46 18.48
CA PRO A 380 -12.57 32.92 19.33
C PRO A 380 -13.64 33.72 18.59
N GLU A 381 -13.26 34.48 17.57
CA GLU A 381 -14.20 35.24 16.75
C GLU A 381 -15.07 34.30 15.91
N VAL A 382 -14.45 33.25 15.34
CA VAL A 382 -15.15 32.22 14.56
C VAL A 382 -16.07 31.38 15.46
N LEU A 383 -15.63 31.05 16.67
CA LEU A 383 -16.35 30.21 17.62
C LEU A 383 -17.35 30.98 18.51
N ALA A 384 -17.41 32.32 18.43
CA ALA A 384 -18.24 33.16 19.30
C ALA A 384 -19.72 32.74 19.34
N ASN A 385 -20.23 32.17 18.24
CA ASN A 385 -21.61 31.74 18.09
C ASN A 385 -21.78 30.21 18.03
N MET A 386 -20.77 29.42 18.39
CA MET A 386 -20.82 27.95 18.22
C MET A 386 -21.94 27.31 19.05
N HIS A 387 -22.14 27.73 20.30
CA HIS A 387 -23.24 27.22 21.14
C HIS A 387 -24.61 27.59 20.58
N THR A 388 -24.75 28.79 20.00
CA THR A 388 -25.98 29.21 19.32
C THR A 388 -26.26 28.35 18.09
N GLN A 389 -25.24 28.04 17.28
CA GLN A 389 -25.37 27.16 16.11
C GLN A 389 -25.71 25.72 16.52
N SER A 390 -25.02 25.17 17.52
CA SER A 390 -25.30 23.85 18.08
C SER A 390 -26.72 23.74 18.64
N HIS A 391 -27.20 24.79 19.31
CA HIS A 391 -28.60 24.87 19.76
C HIS A 391 -29.57 24.93 18.57
N ALA A 392 -29.27 25.69 17.52
CA ALA A 392 -30.12 25.76 16.33
C ALA A 392 -30.25 24.38 15.65
N ILE A 393 -29.16 23.63 15.52
CA ILE A 393 -29.18 22.24 15.02
C ILE A 393 -30.04 21.36 15.93
N SER A 394 -29.87 21.48 17.25
CA SER A 394 -30.66 20.71 18.22
C SER A 394 -32.17 20.98 18.13
N GLN A 395 -32.56 22.24 17.84
CA GLN A 395 -33.96 22.58 17.59
C GLN A 395 -34.44 22.00 16.25
N ARG A 396 -33.63 22.10 15.20
CA ARG A 396 -33.98 21.52 13.90
C ARG A 396 -34.19 20.00 13.99
N ILE A 397 -33.36 19.29 14.73
CA ILE A 397 -33.54 17.85 14.99
C ILE A 397 -34.88 17.56 15.68
N LYS A 398 -35.29 18.39 16.66
CA LYS A 398 -36.59 18.25 17.35
C LYS A 398 -37.77 18.53 16.43
N GLU A 399 -37.67 19.56 15.59
CA GLU A 399 -38.70 19.89 14.60
C GLU A 399 -38.92 18.74 13.60
N VAL A 400 -37.82 18.24 13.02
CA VAL A 400 -37.86 17.12 12.08
C VAL A 400 -38.42 15.87 12.78
N ARG A 401 -37.99 15.58 14.00
CA ARG A 401 -38.54 14.47 14.81
C ARG A 401 -40.05 14.60 15.00
N ALA A 402 -40.53 15.77 15.39
CA ALA A 402 -41.95 16.02 15.62
C ALA A 402 -42.76 15.89 14.33
N ALA A 403 -42.27 16.44 13.21
CA ALA A 403 -42.90 16.34 11.89
C ALA A 403 -43.06 14.88 11.44
N GLN A 404 -42.03 14.05 11.62
CA GLN A 404 -42.09 12.62 11.25
C GLN A 404 -43.05 11.81 12.15
N LEU A 405 -43.13 12.11 13.45
CA LEU A 405 -44.09 11.46 14.35
C LEU A 405 -45.54 11.88 14.08
N GLN A 406 -45.75 13.15 13.72
CA GLN A 406 -47.07 13.66 13.35
C GLN A 406 -47.60 12.94 12.10
N ARG A 407 -46.76 12.68 11.09
CA ARG A 407 -47.16 11.92 9.87
C ARG A 407 -47.69 10.51 10.18
N LEU A 408 -47.14 9.83 11.19
CA LEU A 408 -47.68 8.54 11.65
C LEU A 408 -49.04 8.68 12.35
N THR A 409 -49.23 9.78 13.07
CA THR A 409 -50.46 10.05 13.85
C THR A 409 -51.61 10.46 12.93
N ASP A 410 -51.31 11.18 11.85
CA ASP A 410 -52.30 11.66 10.88
C ASP A 410 -52.74 10.57 9.87
N HIS A 411 -52.34 9.30 10.09
CA HIS A 411 -52.62 8.16 9.22
C HIS A 411 -52.30 8.41 7.74
N ASP A 412 -51.19 9.13 7.46
CA ASP A 412 -50.71 9.31 6.10
C ASP A 412 -50.50 7.92 5.45
N PRO A 413 -51.18 7.60 4.34
CA PRO A 413 -51.03 6.32 3.65
C PRO A 413 -49.58 6.01 3.23
N ASN A 414 -48.72 7.04 3.16
CA ASN A 414 -47.31 6.93 2.80
C ASN A 414 -46.36 6.81 4.00
N ALA A 415 -46.86 6.93 5.23
CA ALA A 415 -46.07 6.84 6.45
C ALA A 415 -45.86 5.38 6.87
N ASP A 416 -44.70 4.82 6.48
CA ASP A 416 -44.25 3.50 6.90
C ASP A 416 -43.57 3.58 8.29
N PRO A 417 -44.07 2.89 9.32
CA PRO A 417 -43.47 2.90 10.66
C PRO A 417 -41.99 2.52 10.69
N ILE A 418 -41.54 1.60 9.81
CA ILE A 418 -40.15 1.16 9.75
C ILE A 418 -39.26 2.30 9.22
N LYS A 419 -39.74 3.07 8.23
CA LYS A 419 -39.03 4.25 7.71
C LYS A 419 -38.86 5.32 8.78
N VAL A 420 -39.90 5.55 9.59
CA VAL A 420 -39.84 6.56 10.65
C VAL A 420 -38.84 6.17 11.73
N VAL A 421 -38.75 4.89 12.12
CA VAL A 421 -37.73 4.42 13.07
C VAL A 421 -36.32 4.65 12.52
N LEU A 422 -36.05 4.29 11.26
CA LEU A 422 -34.74 4.53 10.65
C LEU A 422 -34.39 6.02 10.55
N LEU A 423 -35.38 6.89 10.31
CA LEU A 423 -35.22 8.34 10.36
C LEU A 423 -34.91 8.83 11.78
N MET A 424 -35.54 8.27 12.82
CA MET A 424 -35.22 8.60 14.21
C MET A 424 -33.77 8.25 14.56
N ASP A 425 -33.30 7.11 14.08
CA ASP A 425 -31.91 6.72 14.24
C ASP A 425 -30.99 7.72 13.53
N LEU A 426 -31.32 8.15 12.28
CA LEU A 426 -30.52 9.13 11.53
C LEU A 426 -30.40 10.44 12.30
N LEU A 427 -31.50 10.90 12.90
CA LEU A 427 -31.52 12.10 13.74
C LEU A 427 -30.66 11.97 15.00
N ASN A 428 -30.53 10.76 15.57
CA ASN A 428 -29.66 10.52 16.71
C ASN A 428 -28.18 10.59 16.32
N VAL A 429 -27.83 10.15 15.10
CA VAL A 429 -26.47 10.24 14.54
C VAL A 429 -26.10 11.71 14.30
N TYR A 430 -26.99 12.51 13.69
CA TYR A 430 -26.76 13.96 13.55
C TYR A 430 -26.60 14.68 14.89
N ARG A 431 -27.27 14.21 15.95
CA ARG A 431 -27.10 14.77 17.29
C ARG A 431 -25.68 14.53 17.82
N ARG A 432 -25.14 13.32 17.64
CA ARG A 432 -23.77 12.97 18.04
C ARG A 432 -22.75 13.74 17.21
N LEU A 433 -22.89 13.75 15.89
CA LEU A 433 -22.06 14.56 14.99
C LEU A 433 -21.97 16.04 15.43
N LYS A 434 -23.09 16.64 15.84
CA LYS A 434 -23.15 18.01 16.37
C LYS A 434 -22.47 18.13 17.75
N GLU A 435 -22.54 17.12 18.60
CA GLU A 435 -21.81 17.06 19.89
C GLU A 435 -20.31 16.99 19.66
N ASP A 436 -19.85 16.13 18.75
CA ASP A 436 -18.42 15.98 18.43
C ASP A 436 -17.84 17.28 17.85
N CYS A 437 -18.57 17.94 16.95
CA CYS A 437 -18.20 19.26 16.43
C CYS A 437 -18.12 20.33 17.54
N LEU A 438 -19.03 20.28 18.52
CA LEU A 438 -19.01 21.21 19.65
C LEU A 438 -17.79 20.95 20.54
N ASN A 439 -17.47 19.69 20.82
CA ASN A 439 -16.31 19.29 21.61
C ASN A 439 -14.99 19.74 20.96
N ILE A 440 -14.88 19.69 19.63
CA ILE A 440 -13.73 20.26 18.89
C ILE A 440 -13.60 21.75 19.20
N GLY A 441 -14.70 22.51 19.09
CA GLY A 441 -14.72 23.94 19.40
C GLY A 441 -14.33 24.24 20.85
N GLU A 442 -14.85 23.48 21.81
CA GLU A 442 -14.52 23.61 23.23
C GLU A 442 -13.04 23.28 23.51
N ALA A 443 -12.49 22.22 22.91
CA ALA A 443 -11.09 21.85 23.05
C ALA A 443 -10.14 22.99 22.60
N ILE A 444 -10.51 23.71 21.54
CA ILE A 444 -9.74 24.86 21.02
C ILE A 444 -9.82 26.06 21.97
N ILE A 445 -10.97 26.27 22.65
CA ILE A 445 -11.14 27.37 23.61
C ILE A 445 -10.43 27.08 24.93
N ASP A 446 -10.56 25.86 25.45
CA ASP A 446 -10.00 25.44 26.74
C ASP A 446 -8.48 25.58 26.79
N GLU A 447 -7.76 25.37 25.68
CA GLU A 447 -6.31 25.61 25.55
C GLU A 447 -5.90 27.01 26.02
N ARG A 448 -6.80 28.00 25.94
CA ARG A 448 -6.52 29.40 26.33
C ARG A 448 -6.85 29.71 27.79
N GLY A 449 -7.86 29.05 28.36
CA GLY A 449 -8.34 29.33 29.72
C GLY A 449 -7.25 29.12 30.78
N ASP A 450 -6.42 28.10 30.58
CA ASP A 450 -5.37 27.71 31.51
C ASP A 450 -4.05 28.50 31.37
N GLU A 451 -3.89 29.34 30.33
CA GLU A 451 -2.76 30.29 30.23
C GLU A 451 -3.06 31.65 30.86
N ALA A 452 -4.34 31.97 31.08
CA ALA A 452 -4.78 33.24 31.70
C ALA A 452 -4.88 33.16 33.23
N ALA A 453 -4.77 31.95 33.80
CA ALA A 453 -4.67 31.65 35.23
C ALA A 453 -3.21 31.40 35.62
#